data_AF-A0A9D2R6U7-F1
#
_entry.id   AF-A0A9D2R6U7-F1
#
_cell.length_a   1.000
_cell.length_b   1.000
_cell.length_c   1.000
_cell.angle_alpha   90.00
_cell.angle_beta   90.00
_cell.angle_gamma   90.00
#
_symmetry.space_group_name_H-M   'P 1'
#
loop_
_entity.id
_entity.type
_entity.pdbx_description
1 polymer ?
#
loop_
_entity_poly.entity_id
_entity_poly.type
_entity_poly.pdbx_seq_one_letter_code
_entity_poly.pdbx_strand_id
1 'polypeptide(L)' 'RTGPDQQYFSESIESAFTLVKAGLGYTLYPDIPRVREPGLCYIPVTDLPALPFGVYYRYDNDHPVLKKFLGLCAAAPIG' A
#
# COMPACT_ATOMS: atom_id res chain seq x y z
N ARG A 1 -21.29 10.09 7.33
CA ARG A 1 -21.45 9.09 6.23
C ARG A 1 -21.57 9.88 4.94
N THR A 2 -20.61 9.77 4.03
CA THR A 2 -20.74 10.29 2.66
C THR A 2 -21.74 9.41 1.91
N GLY A 3 -22.66 10.02 1.14
CA GLY A 3 -23.64 9.29 0.35
C GLY A 3 -22.98 8.48 -0.78
N PRO A 4 -23.67 7.49 -1.37
CA PRO A 4 -23.13 6.67 -2.47
C PRO A 4 -22.66 7.52 -3.67
N ASP A 5 -23.25 8.69 -3.89
CA ASP A 5 -22.90 9.61 -4.98
C ASP A 5 -21.54 10.33 -4.78
N GLN A 6 -20.86 10.10 -3.66
CA GLN A 6 -19.57 10.71 -3.32
C GLN A 6 -18.42 9.69 -3.27
N GLN A 7 -18.65 8.45 -3.73
CA GLN A 7 -17.65 7.39 -3.74
C GLN A 7 -17.33 6.98 -5.17
N TYR A 8 -16.06 7.13 -5.55
CA TYR A 8 -15.54 6.60 -6.79
C TYR A 8 -14.82 5.28 -6.50
N PHE A 9 -15.22 4.22 -7.18
CA PHE A 9 -14.53 2.94 -7.14
C PHE A 9 -13.62 2.83 -8.36
N SER A 10 -12.35 2.50 -8.14
CA SER A 10 -11.39 2.23 -9.20
C SER A 10 -10.88 0.79 -9.11
N GLU A 11 -10.48 0.23 -10.24
CA GLU A 11 -9.97 -1.15 -10.31
C GLU A 11 -8.53 -1.27 -9.78
N SER A 12 -7.79 -0.16 -9.75
CA SER A 12 -6.40 -0.12 -9.29
C SER A 12 -6.07 1.16 -8.52
N ILE A 13 -4.93 1.16 -7.82
CA ILE A 13 -4.44 2.32 -7.07
C ILE A 13 -3.97 3.45 -8.01
N GLU A 14 -3.37 3.11 -9.16
CA GLU A 14 -2.92 4.07 -10.16
C GLU A 14 -4.11 4.84 -10.74
N SER A 15 -5.23 4.15 -10.92
CA SER A 15 -6.50 4.74 -11.36
C SER A 15 -7.06 5.68 -10.30
N ALA A 16 -7.02 5.29 -9.01
CA ALA A 16 -7.41 6.18 -7.91
C ALA A 16 -6.52 7.43 -7.85
N PHE A 17 -5.19 7.27 -7.97
CA PHE A 17 -4.26 8.41 -8.00
C PHE A 17 -4.54 9.36 -9.17
N THR A 18 -4.91 8.83 -10.34
CA THR A 18 -5.31 9.64 -11.50
C THR A 18 -6.53 10.51 -11.17
N LEU A 19 -7.55 9.93 -10.52
CA LEU A 19 -8.75 10.68 -10.11
C LEU A 19 -8.42 11.77 -9.06
N VAL A 20 -7.57 11.47 -8.09
CA VAL A 20 -7.11 12.43 -7.08
C VAL A 20 -6.33 13.57 -7.75
N LYS A 21 -5.39 13.26 -8.66
CA LYS A 21 -4.62 14.27 -9.41
C LYS A 21 -5.51 15.15 -10.28
N ALA A 22 -6.59 14.60 -10.83
CA ALA A 22 -7.59 15.35 -11.59
C ALA A 22 -8.55 16.17 -10.71
N GLY A 23 -8.39 16.13 -9.37
CA GLY A 23 -9.17 16.93 -8.44
C GLY A 23 -10.56 16.37 -8.11
N LEU A 24 -10.84 15.10 -8.44
CA LEU A 24 -12.15 14.48 -8.19
C LEU A 24 -12.35 14.02 -6.75
N GLY A 25 -11.34 14.13 -5.89
CA GLY A 25 -11.46 13.80 -4.46
C GLY A 25 -10.13 13.39 -3.82
N TYR A 26 -10.23 12.51 -2.82
CA TYR A 26 -9.10 11.94 -2.09
C TYR A 26 -9.25 10.42 -1.99
N THR A 27 -8.16 9.73 -1.65
CA THR A 27 -8.16 8.28 -1.40
C THR A 27 -7.41 7.95 -0.11
N LEU A 28 -7.81 6.87 0.56
CA LEU A 28 -7.06 6.30 1.68
C LEU A 28 -6.07 5.28 1.12
N TYR A 29 -4.80 5.44 1.46
CA TYR A 29 -3.71 4.62 0.93
C TYR A 29 -2.70 4.31 2.05
N PRO A 30 -2.22 3.06 2.18
CA PRO A 30 -1.12 2.74 3.09
C PRO A 30 0.12 3.56 2.72
N ASP A 31 0.67 4.28 3.69
CA ASP A 31 1.84 5.11 3.42
C ASP A 31 3.09 4.25 3.24
N ILE A 32 3.60 4.20 2.01
CA ILE A 32 4.83 3.51 1.65
C ILE A 32 5.80 4.56 1.10
N PRO A 33 6.71 5.12 1.95
CA PRO A 33 7.49 6.31 1.61
C PRO A 33 8.25 6.24 0.28
N ARG A 34 8.77 5.05 -0.06
CA ARG A 34 9.56 4.82 -1.29
C ARG A 34 8.75 4.86 -2.59
N VAL A 35 7.43 4.71 -2.52
CA VAL A 35 6.54 4.67 -3.70
C VAL A 35 5.48 5.76 -3.65
N ARG A 36 5.69 6.80 -2.81
CA ARG A 36 4.84 7.98 -2.83
C ARG A 36 4.83 8.60 -4.22
N GLU A 37 3.63 8.89 -4.70
CA GLU A 37 3.38 9.39 -6.04
C GLU A 37 3.68 10.89 -6.10
N PRO A 38 4.56 11.34 -7.01
CA PRO A 38 4.85 12.75 -7.19
C PRO A 38 3.59 13.56 -7.53
N GLY A 39 3.48 14.74 -6.93
CA GLY A 39 2.34 15.65 -7.15
C GLY A 39 1.11 15.35 -6.30
N LEU A 40 1.14 14.31 -5.44
CA LEU A 40 0.11 14.09 -4.42
C LEU A 40 0.55 14.61 -3.06
N CYS A 41 -0.42 15.15 -2.32
CA CYS A 41 -0.26 15.50 -0.90
C CYS A 41 -0.68 14.31 -0.03
N TYR A 42 0.15 13.94 0.94
CA TYR A 42 -0.10 12.83 1.86
C TYR A 42 -0.37 13.38 3.25
N ILE A 43 -1.56 13.06 3.79
CA ILE A 43 -1.97 13.44 5.14
C ILE A 43 -1.98 12.16 5.99
N PRO A 44 -1.16 12.06 7.05
CA PRO A 44 -1.10 10.87 7.87
C PRO A 44 -2.40 10.70 8.66
N VAL A 45 -2.96 9.49 8.64
CA VAL A 45 -4.09 9.11 9.47
C VAL A 45 -3.56 8.29 10.65
N THR A 46 -3.53 8.89 11.84
CA THR A 46 -2.90 8.31 13.03
C THR A 46 -3.82 7.40 13.85
N ASP A 47 -5.13 7.49 13.62
CA ASP A 47 -6.14 6.89 14.49
C ASP A 47 -6.63 5.53 13.96
N LEU A 48 -5.97 5.01 12.92
CA LEU A 48 -6.25 3.70 12.35
C LEU A 48 -5.18 2.69 12.78
N PRO A 49 -5.57 1.42 13.00
CA PRO A 49 -4.60 0.37 13.27
C PRO A 49 -3.66 0.17 12.08
N ALA A 50 -2.39 -0.16 12.36
CA ALA A 50 -1.44 -0.48 11.33
C ALA A 50 -1.90 -1.73 10.55
N LEU A 51 -1.82 -1.68 9.22
CA LEU A 51 -2.16 -2.81 8.38
C LEU A 51 -1.01 -3.83 8.39
N PRO A 52 -1.23 -5.10 8.78
CA PRO A 52 -0.18 -6.10 8.70
C PRO A 52 0.18 -6.38 7.24
N PHE A 53 1.47 -6.29 6.91
CA PHE A 53 2.02 -6.62 5.60
C PHE A 53 3.23 -7.54 5.76
N GLY A 54 3.38 -8.54 4.90
CA GLY A 54 4.46 -9.51 5.00
C GLY A 54 4.47 -10.55 3.89
N VAL A 55 5.42 -11.47 3.98
CA VAL A 55 5.57 -12.58 3.03
C VAL A 55 4.88 -13.82 3.58
N TYR A 56 3.96 -14.38 2.81
CA TYR A 56 3.36 -15.68 3.10
C TYR A 56 4.10 -16.80 2.36
N TYR A 57 4.46 -17.86 3.08
CA TYR A 57 5.08 -19.06 2.51
C TYR A 57 4.67 -20.30 3.31
N ARG A 58 4.79 -21.48 2.69
CA ARG A 58 4.51 -22.75 3.38
C ARG A 58 5.67 -23.14 4.29
N TYR A 59 5.35 -23.55 5.51
CA TYR A 59 6.34 -23.95 6.51
C TYR A 59 7.15 -25.20 6.14
N ASP A 60 6.61 -26.08 5.30
CA ASP A 60 7.29 -27.28 4.81
C ASP A 60 8.19 -27.03 3.58
N ASN A 61 8.29 -25.78 3.14
CA ASN A 61 9.13 -25.42 2.00
C ASN A 61 10.57 -25.12 2.45
N ASP A 62 11.41 -26.16 2.44
CA ASP A 62 12.83 -26.07 2.79
C ASP A 62 13.74 -25.60 1.64
N HIS A 63 13.16 -25.06 0.55
CA HIS A 63 13.95 -24.68 -0.61
C HIS A 63 14.98 -23.59 -0.27
N PRO A 64 16.28 -23.82 -0.51
CA PRO A 64 17.34 -22.91 -0.06
C PRO A 64 17.22 -21.50 -0.65
N VAL A 65 16.67 -21.38 -1.86
CA VAL A 65 16.39 -20.07 -2.48
C VAL A 65 15.29 -19.30 -1.74
N LEU A 66 14.25 -19.98 -1.22
CA LEU A 66 13.21 -19.32 -0.44
C LEU A 66 13.78 -18.77 0.86
N LYS A 67 14.58 -19.57 1.59
CA LYS A 67 15.25 -19.11 2.81
C LYS A 67 16.14 -17.89 2.55
N LYS A 68 16.91 -17.91 1.44
CA LYS A 68 17.73 -16.77 1.02
C LYS A 68 16.86 -15.54 0.70
N PHE A 69 15.76 -15.71 -0.03
CA PHE A 69 14.83 -14.63 -0.36
C PHE A 69 14.21 -14.00 0.90
N LEU A 70 13.71 -14.83 1.84
CA LEU A 70 13.17 -14.34 3.12
C LEU A 70 14.23 -13.59 3.93
N GLY A 71 15.47 -14.06 3.94
CA GLY A 71 16.60 -13.36 4.56
C GLY A 71 16.85 -11.98 3.93
N LEU A 72 16.77 -11.87 2.60
CA LEU A 72 16.88 -10.59 1.90
C LEU A 72 15.70 -9.66 2.21
N CYS A 73 14.47 -10.17 2.28
CA CYS A 73 13.30 -9.39 2.65
C CYS A 73 13.39 -8.86 4.09
N ALA A 74 13.89 -9.67 5.04
CA ALA A 74 14.05 -9.26 6.43
C ALA A 74 15.19 -8.25 6.63
N ALA A 75 16.25 -8.33 5.81
CA ALA A 75 17.37 -7.39 5.84
C ALA A 75 17.08 -6.09 5.07
N ALA A 76 16.07 -6.09 4.20
CA ALA A 76 15.67 -4.89 3.50
C ALA A 76 15.04 -3.91 4.50
N PRO A 77 15.50 -2.65 4.58
CA PRO A 77 14.82 -1.64 5.36
C PRO A 77 13.44 -1.43 4.77
N ILE A 78 12.44 -1.97 5.48
CA ILE A 78 11.05 -1.56 5.34
C ILE A 78 11.07 -0.07 5.69
N GLY A 79 10.68 0.76 4.73
CA GLY A 79 10.95 2.21 4.71
C GLY A 79 10.69 2.93 6.03
#